data_AF-A0A972W422-F1
#
_entry.id   AF-A0A972W422-F1
#
_cell.length_a   1.000
_cell.length_b   1.000
_cell.length_c   1.000
_cell.angle_alpha   90.00
_cell.angle_beta   90.00
_cell.angle_gamma   90.00
#
_symmetry.space_group_name_H-M   'P 1'
#
loop_
_entity.id
_entity.type
_entity.pdbx_description
1 polymer ?
#
loop_
_entity_poly.entity_id
_entity_poly.type
_entity_poly.pdbx_seq_one_letter_code
_entity_poly.pdbx_strand_id
1 'polypeptide(L)'
;MVLGLLLNGCAINQSALNLGTNFSDYASACKKVSLVKPKLVSAEGSIKVYTCPDGSQYQSNRYEVFENNRLTKVYTREWTEGEKQANFNQMLLGLSLLSGGTGTTGSTQSQQPYSFYSFDVRSGMNRICYYDQLGSLNTKTIGAAEICPLGF
;
A
#
# COMPACT_ATOMS: atom_id res chain seq x y z
N MET A 1 -12.14 21.15 13.11
CA MET A 1 -11.14 20.43 12.31
C MET A 1 -9.91 20.24 13.18
N VAL A 2 -9.88 19.18 13.98
CA VAL A 2 -8.72 18.78 14.79
C VAL A 2 -8.66 17.27 14.63
N LEU A 3 -7.59 16.75 14.02
CA LEU A 3 -7.05 15.39 14.17
C LEU A 3 -5.97 15.23 13.06
N GLY A 4 -4.71 14.93 13.32
CA GLY A 4 -4.05 14.58 14.57
C GLY A 4 -2.62 15.10 14.58
N LEU A 5 -2.10 15.25 15.79
CA LEU A 5 -0.71 15.47 16.09
C LEU A 5 0.15 14.44 15.33
N LEU A 6 0.80 14.91 14.26
CA LEU A 6 1.90 14.19 13.66
C LEU A 6 2.99 14.07 14.74
N LEU A 7 3.35 12.83 15.05
CA LEU A 7 4.61 12.48 15.68
C LEU A 7 5.72 13.05 14.78
N ASN A 8 6.17 14.27 15.09
CA ASN A 8 7.05 15.15 14.30
C ASN A 8 8.48 14.62 14.09
N GLY A 9 8.74 13.32 14.26
CA GLY A 9 10.06 12.71 14.08
C GLY A 9 10.18 11.77 12.88
N CYS A 10 9.09 11.12 12.45
CA CYS A 10 9.20 9.95 11.57
C CYS A 10 8.28 10.00 10.33
N ALA A 11 7.50 11.06 10.13
CA ALA A 11 6.60 11.21 8.99
C ALA A 11 7.21 12.09 7.89
N ILE A 12 7.00 11.73 6.62
CA ILE A 12 7.52 12.51 5.49
C ILE A 12 6.93 13.93 5.48
N ASN A 13 7.73 14.91 5.04
CA ASN A 13 7.27 16.30 4.92
C ASN A 13 6.12 16.41 3.90
N GLN A 14 5.05 17.11 4.27
CA GLN A 14 3.85 17.24 3.43
C GLN A 14 4.12 17.90 2.07
N SER A 15 5.15 18.75 1.98
CA SER A 15 5.56 19.37 0.70
C SER A 15 6.01 18.34 -0.33
N ALA A 16 6.59 17.23 0.12
CA ALA A 16 7.03 16.13 -0.74
C ALA A 16 5.87 15.24 -1.22
N LEU A 17 4.67 15.42 -0.65
CA LEU A 17 3.43 14.75 -1.04
C LEU A 17 2.53 15.64 -1.91
N ASN A 18 2.99 16.84 -2.28
CA ASN A 18 2.23 17.72 -3.17
C ASN A 18 2.22 17.18 -4.60
N LEU A 19 1.05 17.25 -5.25
CA LEU A 19 0.90 16.86 -6.65
C LEU A 19 1.87 17.67 -7.54
N GLY A 20 2.52 16.98 -8.47
CA GLY A 20 3.57 17.53 -9.34
C GLY A 20 4.99 17.41 -8.78
N THR A 21 5.17 17.02 -7.51
CA THR A 21 6.50 16.78 -6.93
C THR A 21 7.26 15.73 -7.72
N ASN A 22 8.54 16.00 -8.03
CA ASN A 22 9.36 15.02 -8.73
C ASN A 22 9.73 13.85 -7.81
N PHE A 23 9.88 12.67 -8.39
CA PHE A 23 10.30 11.48 -7.65
C PHE A 23 11.59 11.69 -6.86
N SER A 24 12.55 12.46 -7.38
CA SER A 24 13.81 12.75 -6.68
C SER A 24 13.61 13.50 -5.37
N ASP A 25 12.70 14.48 -5.35
CA ASP A 25 12.41 15.29 -4.16
C ASP A 25 11.66 14.46 -3.12
N TYR A 26 10.67 13.68 -3.58
CA TYR A 26 9.96 12.71 -2.75
C TYR A 26 10.90 11.65 -2.16
N ALA A 27 11.76 11.03 -2.98
CA ALA A 27 12.68 9.99 -2.52
C ALA A 27 13.68 10.52 -1.51
N SER A 28 14.15 11.76 -1.71
CA SER A 28 15.02 12.46 -0.77
C SER A 28 14.32 12.75 0.55
N ALA A 29 13.06 13.21 0.51
CA ALA A 29 12.26 13.44 1.71
C ALA A 29 11.95 12.13 2.46
N CYS A 30 11.61 11.06 1.74
CA CYS A 30 11.37 9.75 2.33
C CYS A 30 12.62 9.21 3.04
N LYS A 31 13.78 9.27 2.38
CA LYS A 31 15.05 8.80 2.95
C LYS A 31 15.42 9.53 4.24
N LYS A 32 15.06 10.81 4.38
CA LYS A 32 15.30 11.59 5.60
C LYS A 32 14.54 11.05 6.81
N VAL A 33 13.36 10.47 6.61
CA VAL A 33 12.46 10.05 7.70
C VAL A 33 12.49 8.56 7.98
N SER A 34 12.68 7.73 6.94
CA SER A 34 12.70 6.27 7.06
C SER A 34 14.12 5.69 7.04
N LEU A 35 15.14 6.52 6.76
CA LEU A 35 16.54 6.12 6.55
C LEU A 35 16.73 5.11 5.40
N VAL A 36 15.68 4.82 4.63
CA VAL A 36 15.69 3.90 3.49
C VAL A 36 15.06 4.53 2.26
N LYS A 37 15.31 3.94 1.09
CA LYS A 37 14.68 4.41 -0.15
C LYS A 37 13.19 4.02 -0.15
N PRO A 38 12.32 4.80 -0.85
CA PRO A 38 10.94 4.39 -1.07
C PRO A 38 10.88 3.00 -1.71
N LYS A 39 9.96 2.16 -1.23
CA LYS A 39 9.74 0.83 -1.79
C LYS A 39 8.86 0.97 -3.04
N LEU A 40 9.32 0.43 -4.15
CA LEU A 40 8.49 0.28 -5.34
C LEU A 40 7.48 -0.85 -5.07
N VAL A 41 6.20 -0.54 -5.18
CA VAL A 41 5.12 -1.50 -4.95
C VAL A 41 4.61 -2.06 -6.26
N SER A 42 4.50 -1.22 -7.30
CA SER A 42 4.07 -1.64 -8.63
C SER A 42 4.62 -0.68 -9.69
N ALA A 43 4.89 -1.21 -10.89
CA ALA A 43 5.29 -0.42 -12.05
C ALA A 43 4.56 -0.94 -13.29
N GLU A 44 3.78 -0.07 -13.92
CA GLU A 44 2.92 -0.35 -15.06
C GLU A 44 3.13 0.76 -16.10
N GLY A 45 3.97 0.51 -17.10
CA GLY A 45 4.30 1.48 -18.15
C GLY A 45 4.94 2.77 -17.60
N SER A 46 4.28 3.91 -17.83
CA SER A 46 4.70 5.24 -17.33
C SER A 46 4.30 5.49 -15.88
N ILE A 47 3.50 4.61 -15.28
CA ILE A 47 2.99 4.74 -13.90
C ILE A 47 3.83 3.87 -12.97
N LYS A 48 4.26 4.46 -11.87
CA LYS A 48 4.99 3.78 -10.80
C LYS A 48 4.38 4.13 -9.46
N VAL A 49 4.07 3.10 -8.68
CA VAL A 49 3.52 3.24 -7.35
C VAL A 49 4.61 2.94 -6.34
N TYR A 50 4.85 3.90 -5.47
CA TYR A 50 5.80 3.79 -4.37
C TYR A 50 5.06 3.82 -3.03
N THR A 51 5.75 3.35 -2.01
CA THR A 51 5.38 3.55 -0.63
C THR A 51 6.61 3.97 0.15
N CYS A 52 6.51 5.05 0.92
CA CYS A 52 7.55 5.43 1.86
C CYS A 52 7.29 4.72 3.19
N PRO A 53 8.22 3.90 3.72
CA PRO A 53 8.11 3.27 5.03
C PRO A 53 8.39 4.28 6.15
N ASP A 54 7.58 5.33 6.22
CA ASP A 54 7.63 6.33 7.27
C ASP A 54 6.72 5.90 8.45
N GLY A 55 6.83 6.61 9.57
CA GLY A 55 6.04 6.31 10.77
C GLY A 55 4.52 6.41 10.59
N SER A 56 4.04 6.94 9.46
CA SER A 56 2.61 7.03 9.15
C SER A 56 2.01 5.73 8.59
N GLN A 57 2.86 4.82 8.07
CA GLN A 57 2.43 3.53 7.54
C GLN A 57 1.92 2.56 8.61
N TYR A 58 2.19 2.83 9.89
CA TYR A 58 1.68 2.01 11.01
C TYR A 58 0.18 2.19 11.26
N GLN A 59 -0.42 3.29 10.79
CA GLN A 59 -1.83 3.61 11.02
C GLN A 59 -2.67 3.63 9.74
N SER A 60 -2.01 3.68 8.58
CA SER A 60 -2.66 3.78 7.26
C SER A 60 -1.75 3.16 6.20
N ASN A 61 -2.31 2.59 5.14
CA ASN A 61 -1.51 2.30 3.94
C ASN A 61 -1.53 3.53 3.05
N ARG A 62 -0.35 4.11 2.83
CA ARG A 62 -0.15 5.22 1.90
C ARG A 62 0.65 4.77 0.68
N TYR A 63 0.08 5.05 -0.49
CA TYR A 63 0.66 4.78 -1.81
C TYR A 63 0.77 6.06 -2.61
N GLU A 64 1.98 6.34 -3.07
CA GLU A 64 2.29 7.50 -3.89
C GLU A 64 2.44 7.07 -5.36
N VAL A 65 1.54 7.57 -6.20
CA VAL A 65 1.48 7.24 -7.62
C VAL A 65 2.19 8.32 -8.43
N PHE A 66 3.21 7.89 -9.14
CA PHE A 66 4.00 8.71 -10.04
C PHE A 66 3.68 8.36 -11.48
N GLU A 67 3.42 9.38 -12.29
CA GLU A 67 3.32 9.26 -13.73
C GLU A 67 4.40 10.16 -14.35
N ASN A 68 5.23 9.60 -15.23
CA ASN A 68 6.35 10.34 -15.84
C ASN A 68 7.26 11.03 -14.78
N ASN A 69 7.57 10.32 -13.69
CA ASN A 69 8.35 10.80 -12.53
C ASN A 69 7.74 11.98 -11.75
N ARG A 70 6.47 12.34 -11.98
CA ARG A 70 5.76 13.34 -11.19
C ARG A 70 4.68 12.69 -10.35
N LEU A 71 4.56 13.12 -9.10
CA LEU A 71 3.52 12.66 -8.20
C LEU A 71 2.16 13.13 -8.73
N THR A 72 1.32 12.23 -9.20
CA THR A 72 -0.01 12.56 -9.73
C THR A 72 -1.10 12.29 -8.74
N LYS A 73 -0.87 11.34 -7.81
CA LYS A 73 -1.85 11.01 -6.78
C LYS A 73 -1.21 10.42 -5.53
N VAL A 74 -1.81 10.72 -4.39
CA VAL A 74 -1.48 10.09 -3.11
C VAL A 74 -2.75 9.42 -2.60
N TYR A 75 -2.68 8.11 -2.40
CA TYR A 75 -3.77 7.34 -1.82
C TYR A 75 -3.41 7.00 -0.39
N THR A 76 -4.32 7.32 0.53
CA THR A 76 -4.20 6.91 1.93
C THR A 76 -5.47 6.16 2.27
N ARG A 77 -5.33 4.92 2.73
CA ARG A 77 -6.44 4.15 3.30
C ARG A 77 -6.14 3.87 4.77
N GLU A 78 -7.08 4.21 5.64
CA GLU A 78 -7.04 3.74 7.02
C GLU A 78 -7.44 2.27 7.06
N TRP A 79 -6.79 1.51 7.93
CA TRP A 79 -7.13 0.10 8.09
C TRP A 79 -8.42 -0.01 8.90
N THR A 80 -9.38 -0.79 8.40
CA THR A 80 -10.58 -1.11 9.17
C THR A 80 -10.26 -2.02 10.36
N GLU A 81 -11.09 -2.04 11.40
CA GLU A 81 -10.89 -2.91 12.57
C GLU A 81 -10.83 -4.40 12.19
N GLY A 82 -11.67 -4.81 11.22
CA GLY A 82 -11.69 -6.18 10.71
C GLY A 82 -10.40 -6.57 9.98
N GLU A 83 -9.85 -5.69 9.15
CA GLU A 83 -8.55 -5.92 8.48
C GLU A 83 -7.38 -5.92 9.46
N LYS A 84 -7.40 -5.03 10.47
CA LYS A 84 -6.40 -5.01 11.55
C LYS A 84 -6.39 -6.35 12.29
N GLN A 85 -7.57 -6.86 12.64
CA GLN A 85 -7.71 -8.14 13.32
C GLN A 85 -7.29 -9.31 12.43
N ALA A 86 -7.67 -9.32 11.14
CA ALA A 86 -7.27 -10.37 10.20
C ALA A 86 -5.76 -10.41 9.99
N ASN A 87 -5.11 -9.24 9.83
CA ASN A 87 -3.66 -9.17 9.69
C ASN A 87 -2.94 -9.57 10.98
N PHE A 88 -3.46 -9.17 12.15
CA PHE A 88 -2.93 -9.63 13.43
C PHE A 88 -3.03 -11.16 13.58
N ASN A 89 -4.18 -11.74 13.22
CA ASN A 89 -4.38 -13.18 13.24
C ASN A 89 -3.41 -13.90 12.29
N GLN A 90 -3.16 -13.35 11.10
CA GLN A 90 -2.18 -13.89 10.15
C GLN A 90 -0.74 -13.77 10.67
N MET A 91 -0.39 -12.65 11.32
CA MET A 91 0.90 -12.50 11.98
C MET A 91 1.07 -13.54 13.10
N LEU A 92 0.03 -13.78 13.90
CA LEU A 92 0.03 -14.79 14.96
C LEU A 92 0.17 -16.21 14.40
N LEU A 93 -0.49 -16.52 13.28
CA LEU A 93 -0.31 -17.78 12.55
C LEU A 93 1.12 -17.94 12.01
N GLY A 94 1.70 -16.85 11.48
CA GLY A 94 3.10 -16.85 11.05
C GLY A 94 4.08 -17.09 12.20
N LEU A 95 3.84 -16.45 13.35
CA LEU A 95 4.63 -16.67 14.56
C LEU A 95 4.47 -18.09 15.12
N SER A 96 3.27 -18.68 15.07
CA SER A 96 3.04 -20.05 15.56
C SER A 96 3.77 -21.09 14.72
N LEU A 97 3.88 -20.88 13.40
CA LEU A 97 4.67 -21.71 12.48
C LEU A 97 6.18 -21.61 12.75
N LEU A 98 6.67 -20.43 13.16
CA LEU A 98 8.07 -20.20 13.54
C LEU A 98 8.39 -20.73 14.95
N SER A 99 7.37 -20.88 15.81
CA SER A 99 7.50 -21.30 17.21
C SER A 99 7.49 -22.83 17.40
N GLY A 100 7.34 -23.63 16.35
CA GLY A 100 7.53 -25.10 16.42
C GLY A 100 6.59 -25.82 17.38
N GLY A 101 5.29 -25.84 17.05
CA GLY A 101 4.32 -26.73 17.71
C GLY A 101 3.72 -27.70 16.70
N THR A 102 4.11 -28.98 16.74
CA THR A 102 3.47 -30.08 16.02
C THR A 102 1.98 -30.13 16.37
N GLY A 103 1.10 -29.84 15.41
CA GLY A 103 -0.36 -29.88 15.60
C GLY A 103 -1.12 -30.04 14.30
N THR A 104 -1.38 -31.30 13.95
CA THR A 104 -2.52 -31.83 13.17
C THR A 104 -3.03 -31.05 11.95
N THR A 105 -2.70 -31.60 10.78
CA THR A 105 -3.53 -31.76 9.57
C THR A 105 -4.91 -31.09 9.59
N GLY A 106 -4.94 -29.79 9.31
CA GLY A 106 -6.12 -29.08 8.82
C GLY A 106 -5.93 -28.84 7.33
N SER A 107 -6.90 -29.25 6.52
CA SER A 107 -6.94 -29.08 5.07
C SER A 107 -6.36 -27.73 4.62
N THR A 108 -5.32 -27.79 3.79
CA THR A 108 -4.90 -26.67 2.95
C THR A 108 -5.99 -26.40 1.91
N GLN A 109 -7.12 -25.82 2.33
CA GLN A 109 -7.81 -24.91 1.44
C GLN A 109 -6.82 -23.75 1.24
N SER A 110 -6.23 -23.69 0.05
CA SER A 110 -5.66 -22.47 -0.48
C SER A 110 -6.78 -21.43 -0.56
N GLN A 111 -7.15 -20.83 0.57
CA GLN A 111 -7.83 -19.55 0.59
C GLN A 111 -6.79 -18.58 0.02
N GLN A 112 -6.88 -18.36 -1.29
CA GLN A 112 -6.27 -17.19 -1.93
C GLN A 112 -6.60 -16.01 -1.00
N PRO A 113 -5.60 -15.34 -0.43
CA PRO A 113 -5.88 -14.31 0.56
C PRO A 113 -6.80 -13.29 -0.10
N TYR A 114 -7.95 -13.01 0.52
CA TYR A 114 -8.95 -12.13 -0.07
C TYR A 114 -8.29 -10.76 -0.31
N SER A 115 -8.15 -10.35 -1.58
CA SER A 115 -7.53 -9.07 -1.90
C SER A 115 -8.61 -8.01 -1.91
N PHE A 116 -8.48 -7.01 -1.04
CA PHE A 116 -9.47 -5.94 -0.93
C PHE A 116 -9.11 -4.83 -1.90
N TYR A 117 -10.10 -4.32 -2.63
CA TYR A 117 -9.89 -3.15 -3.48
C TYR A 117 -9.31 -1.99 -2.65
N SER A 118 -8.18 -1.46 -3.11
CA SER A 118 -7.46 -0.38 -2.46
C SER A 118 -7.68 0.93 -3.22
N PHE A 119 -7.28 0.97 -4.48
CA PHE A 119 -7.47 2.15 -5.33
C PHE A 119 -7.33 1.81 -6.81
N ASP A 120 -7.70 2.73 -7.69
CA ASP A 120 -7.53 2.60 -9.13
C ASP A 120 -6.78 3.78 -9.74
N VAL A 121 -6.01 3.53 -10.79
CA VAL A 121 -5.33 4.56 -11.58
C VAL A 121 -5.74 4.40 -13.04
N ARG A 122 -6.13 5.49 -13.71
CA ARG A 122 -6.40 5.47 -15.16
C ARG A 122 -5.10 5.71 -15.92
N SER A 123 -4.85 4.88 -16.93
CA SER A 123 -3.72 4.96 -17.85
C SER A 123 -4.24 4.90 -19.28
N GLY A 124 -4.50 6.06 -19.88
CA GLY A 124 -5.11 6.16 -21.22
C GLY A 124 -6.47 5.45 -21.29
N MET A 125 -6.55 4.40 -22.11
CA MET A 125 -7.75 3.55 -22.29
C MET A 125 -7.89 2.43 -21.26
N ASN A 126 -6.93 2.30 -20.34
CA ASN A 126 -6.91 1.27 -19.31
C ASN A 126 -7.15 1.88 -17.93
N ARG A 127 -7.65 1.06 -17.01
CA ARG A 127 -7.73 1.34 -15.58
C ARG A 127 -7.01 0.21 -14.84
N ILE A 128 -6.05 0.58 -14.00
CA ILE A 128 -5.28 -0.34 -13.17
C ILE A 128 -5.90 -0.33 -11.79
N CYS A 129 -6.48 -1.45 -11.37
CA CYS A 129 -7.08 -1.65 -10.07
C CYS A 129 -6.05 -2.28 -9.13
N TYR A 130 -5.74 -1.62 -8.02
CA TYR A 130 -4.82 -2.07 -7.00
C TYR A 130 -5.59 -2.69 -5.85
N TYR A 131 -5.20 -3.89 -5.46
CA TYR A 131 -5.81 -4.67 -4.38
C TYR A 131 -4.78 -4.93 -3.29
N ASP A 132 -5.14 -4.68 -2.04
CA ASP A 132 -4.28 -5.04 -0.92
C ASP A 132 -4.51 -6.50 -0.52
N GLN A 133 -3.42 -7.26 -0.53
CA GLN A 133 -3.38 -8.62 -0.06
C GLN A 133 -2.26 -8.71 0.97
N LEU A 134 -2.63 -8.60 2.24
CA LEU A 134 -1.71 -8.75 3.38
C LEU A 134 -0.49 -7.81 3.29
N GLY A 135 -0.69 -6.56 2.88
CA GLY A 135 0.37 -5.55 2.78
C GLY A 135 1.18 -5.58 1.48
N SER A 136 0.84 -6.44 0.52
CA SER A 136 1.29 -6.36 -0.87
C SER A 136 0.16 -5.83 -1.76
N LEU A 137 0.48 -5.02 -2.77
CA LEU A 137 -0.51 -4.68 -3.79
C LEU A 137 -0.45 -5.68 -4.94
N ASN A 138 -1.59 -6.29 -5.23
CA ASN A 138 -1.85 -6.94 -6.50
C ASN A 138 -2.53 -5.97 -7.46
N THR A 139 -2.37 -6.20 -8.76
CA THR A 139 -2.97 -5.34 -9.79
C THR A 139 -3.85 -6.13 -10.73
N LYS A 140 -4.93 -5.50 -11.19
CA LYS A 140 -5.77 -5.98 -12.27
C LYS A 140 -6.05 -4.85 -13.23
N THR A 141 -5.67 -5.03 -14.48
CA THR A 141 -5.93 -4.03 -15.53
C THR A 141 -7.25 -4.36 -16.22
N ILE A 142 -8.16 -3.38 -16.27
CA ILE A 142 -9.47 -3.44 -16.93
C ILE A 142 -9.61 -2.26 -17.90
N GLY A 143 -10.64 -2.26 -18.73
CA GLY A 143 -10.97 -1.14 -19.61
C GLY A 143 -11.31 0.13 -18.82
N ALA A 144 -10.99 1.31 -19.35
CA ALA A 144 -11.17 2.57 -18.63
C ALA A 144 -12.63 2.90 -18.24
N ALA A 145 -13.61 2.33 -18.95
CA ALA A 145 -15.04 2.44 -18.67
C ALA A 145 -15.54 1.41 -17.65
N GLU A 146 -14.74 0.39 -17.34
CA GLU A 146 -15.09 -0.65 -16.39
C GLU A 146 -14.79 -0.19 -14.95
N ILE A 147 -15.59 -0.70 -14.00
CA ILE A 147 -15.44 -0.42 -12.57
C ILE A 147 -14.56 -1.51 -11.97
N CYS A 148 -13.60 -1.13 -11.12
CA CYS A 148 -12.76 -2.09 -10.42
C CYS A 148 -13.62 -3.00 -9.54
N PRO A 149 -13.54 -4.34 -9.70
CA PRO A 149 -14.16 -5.28 -8.78
C PRO A 149 -13.75 -4.98 -7.34
N LEU A 150 -14.65 -5.18 -6.38
CA LEU A 150 -14.37 -4.88 -4.96
C LEU A 150 -13.46 -5.92 -4.28
N GLY A 151 -13.32 -7.11 -4.87
CA GLY A 151 -12.42 -8.16 -4.39
C GLY A 151 -11.98 -9.09 -5.52
N PHE A 152 -10.80 -9.69 -5.35
CA PHE A 152 -10.19 -10.65 -6.28
C PHE A 152 -9.30 -11.64 -5.54
#